data_AF-A0A942RK68-F1
#
_entry.id   AF-A0A942RK68-F1
#
_cell.length_a   1.000
_cell.length_b   1.000
_cell.length_c   1.000
_cell.angle_alpha   90.00
_cell.angle_beta   90.00
_cell.angle_gamma   90.00
#
_symmetry.space_group_name_H-M   'P 1'
#
loop_
_entity.id
_entity.type
_entity.pdbx_description
1 polymer ?
#
loop_
_entity_poly.entity_id
_entity_poly.type
_entity_poly.pdbx_seq_one_letter_code
_entity_poly.pdbx_strand_id
1 'polypeptide(L)' 'TTSAGLKVRAQLDQNEYPKGIKVSDEELAQVNLKQEDFQGKWNYTILPNCYA' A
#
# COMPACT_ATOMS: atom_id res chain seq x y z
N THR A 1 -11.68 -21.45 -7.74
CA THR A 1 -12.87 -20.60 -7.53
C THR A 1 -13.30 -20.77 -6.09
N THR A 2 -13.55 -19.70 -5.33
CA THR A 2 -14.09 -19.87 -3.97
C THR A 2 -15.49 -20.53 -4.05
N SER A 3 -15.98 -21.08 -2.96
CA SER A 3 -17.36 -21.61 -2.87
C SER A 3 -18.43 -20.59 -3.28
N ALA A 4 -18.10 -19.29 -3.24
CA ALA A 4 -18.93 -18.18 -3.70
C ALA A 4 -18.68 -17.74 -5.17
N GLY A 5 -17.89 -18.47 -5.97
CA GLY A 5 -17.72 -18.18 -7.39
C GLY A 5 -16.57 -17.22 -7.75
N LEU A 6 -15.72 -16.80 -6.80
CA LEU A 6 -14.63 -15.86 -7.10
C LEU A 6 -13.56 -16.52 -7.98
N LYS A 7 -13.30 -15.93 -9.16
CA LYS A 7 -12.19 -16.31 -10.06
C LYS A 7 -11.00 -15.40 -9.77
N VAL A 8 -9.91 -15.99 -9.29
CA VAL A 8 -8.64 -15.29 -9.03
C VAL A 8 -7.71 -15.47 -10.23
N ARG A 9 -7.05 -14.39 -10.64
CA ARG A 9 -5.99 -14.41 -11.65
C ARG A 9 -4.69 -13.98 -10.99
N ALA A 10 -3.60 -14.65 -11.33
CA ALA A 10 -2.26 -14.31 -10.90
C ALA A 10 -1.34 -14.35 -12.12
N GLN A 11 -0.39 -13.43 -12.19
CA GLN A 11 0.60 -13.35 -13.25
C GLN A 11 1.94 -12.93 -12.65
N LEU A 12 3.02 -13.28 -13.32
CA LEU A 12 4.35 -12.79 -12.95
C LEU A 12 4.42 -11.29 -13.23
N ASP A 13 4.82 -10.52 -12.22
CA ASP A 13 5.25 -9.15 -12.41
C ASP A 13 6.70 -9.15 -12.92
N GLN A 14 6.92 -8.65 -14.13
CA GLN A 14 8.23 -8.60 -14.77
C GLN A 14 8.92 -7.24 -14.57
N ASN A 15 8.32 -6.32 -13.82
CA ASN A 15 8.92 -5.03 -13.54
C ASN A 15 10.22 -5.18 -12.73
N GLU A 16 11.19 -4.33 -13.01
CA GLU A 16 12.42 -4.24 -12.22
C GLU A 16 12.21 -3.33 -11.02
N TYR A 17 12.46 -3.87 -9.82
CA TYR A 17 12.32 -3.13 -8.57
C TYR A 17 13.70 -2.86 -7.99
N PRO A 18 14.25 -1.63 -8.15
CA PRO A 18 15.53 -1.27 -7.55
C PRO A 18 15.50 -1.45 -6.04
N LYS A 19 16.49 -2.18 -5.52
CA LYS A 19 16.64 -2.46 -4.09
C LYS A 19 17.43 -1.34 -3.41
N GLY A 20 17.20 -1.17 -2.11
CA GLY A 20 17.97 -0.24 -1.27
C GLY A 20 17.54 1.22 -1.40
N ILE A 21 16.40 1.50 -2.05
CA ILE A 21 15.78 2.82 -1.98
C ILE A 21 15.31 3.04 -0.54
N LYS A 22 15.92 4.01 0.15
CA LYS A 22 15.52 4.44 1.48
C LYS A 22 14.71 5.73 1.34
N VAL A 23 13.48 5.69 1.84
CA VAL A 23 12.65 6.88 2.06
C VAL A 23 13.00 7.40 3.46
N SER A 24 13.20 8.71 3.57
CA SER A 24 13.43 9.36 4.87
C SER A 24 12.17 9.34 5.74
N ASP A 25 12.34 9.47 7.05
CA ASP A 25 11.20 9.53 7.97
C ASP A 25 10.37 10.80 7.70
N GLU A 26 11.02 11.89 7.30
CA GLU A 26 10.38 13.15 6.91
C GLU A 26 9.50 13.01 5.67
N GLU A 27 10.00 12.35 4.62
CA GLU A 27 9.23 12.08 3.40
C GLU A 27 8.03 11.17 3.68
N LEU A 28 8.24 10.12 4.47
CA LEU A 28 7.17 9.19 4.83
C LEU A 28 6.09 9.87 5.68
N ALA A 29 6.47 10.81 6.56
CA ALA A 29 5.54 11.57 7.38
C ALA A 29 4.66 12.55 6.56
N GLN A 30 5.04 12.92 5.33
CA GLN A 30 4.20 13.73 4.45
C GLN A 30 3.04 12.94 3.81
N VAL A 31 3.08 11.61 3.88
CA VAL A 31 2.00 10.77 3.38
C VAL A 31 0.82 10.88 4.34
N ASN A 32 -0.34 11.26 3.82
CA ASN A 32 -1.58 11.33 4.59
C ASN A 32 -2.14 9.91 4.84
N LEU A 33 -1.52 9.23 5.81
CA LEU A 33 -1.81 7.87 6.22
C LEU A 33 -2.77 7.85 7.39
N LYS A 34 -3.91 7.17 7.22
CA LYS A 34 -4.81 6.79 8.30
C LYS A 34 -4.62 5.31 8.62
N GLN A 35 -4.15 5.01 9.82
CA GLN A 35 -4.00 3.63 10.31
C GLN A 35 -5.33 3.11 10.87
N GLU A 36 -5.60 1.82 10.66
CA GLU A 36 -6.75 1.15 11.26
C GLU A 36 -6.45 0.69 12.70
N ASP A 37 -7.49 0.62 13.53
CA ASP A 37 -7.37 0.23 14.94
C ASP A 37 -6.82 -1.20 15.09
N PHE A 38 -7.23 -2.09 14.20
CA PHE A 38 -6.73 -3.46 14.15
C PHE A 38 -5.55 -3.60 13.18
N GLN A 39 -4.37 -3.83 13.74
CA GLN A 39 -3.12 -4.01 12.99
C GLN A 39 -2.80 -2.84 12.05
N GLY A 40 -2.97 -1.59 12.51
CA GLY A 40 -2.74 -0.36 11.72
C GLY A 40 -1.37 -0.22 11.03
N LYS A 41 -0.36 -0.96 11.51
CA LYS A 41 0.95 -1.07 10.83
C LYS A 41 0.87 -1.77 9.46
N TRP A 42 -0.13 -2.63 9.27
CA TRP A 42 -0.37 -3.41 8.05
C TRP A 42 -1.61 -2.92 7.32
N ASN A 43 -2.63 -2.51 8.07
CA ASN A 43 -3.91 -2.07 7.54
C ASN A 43 -4.03 -0.56 7.66
N TYR A 44 -3.92 0.13 6.53
CA TYR A 44 -3.98 1.59 6.48
C TYR A 44 -4.63 2.08 5.19
N THR A 45 -5.10 3.31 5.22
CA THR A 45 -5.64 4.05 4.08
C THR A 45 -4.74 5.24 3.77
N ILE A 46 -4.35 5.41 2.50
CA ILE A 46 -3.68 6.62 2.03
C ILE A 46 -4.76 7.57 1.50
N LEU A 47 -4.91 8.70 2.17
CA LEU A 47 -5.88 9.75 1.83
C LEU A 47 -5.26 10.74 0.83
N PRO A 48 -6.07 11.38 -0.02
CA PRO A 48 -5.57 12.44 -0.89
C PRO A 48 -5.07 13.64 -0.08
N ASN A 49 -4.00 14.27 -0.54
CA ASN A 49 -3.61 15.58 -0.06
C ASN A 49 -4.42 16.64 -0.82
N CYS A 50 -5.18 17.47 -0.09
CA CYS A 50 -5.77 18.67 -0.65
C CYS A 50 -4.71 19.78 -0.63
N TYR A 51 -4.13 20.07 -1.79
CA TYR A 51 -3.32 21.27 -1.97
C TYR A 51 -4.29 22.44 -2.27
N ALA A 52 -4.19 23.51 -1.48
CA ALA A 52 -4.93 24.76 -1.68
C ALA A 52 -4.21 25.68 -2.66
#